data_AF-A0A9N9SJK8-F1
#
_entry.id   AF-A0A9N9SJK8-F1
#
_cell.length_a   1.000
_cell.length_b   1.000
_cell.length_c   1.000
_cell.angle_alpha   90.00
_cell.angle_beta   90.00
_cell.angle_gamma   90.00
#
_symmetry.space_group_name_H-M   'P 1'
#
loop_
_entity.id
_entity.type
_entity.pdbx_description
1 polymer ?
#
loop_
_entity_poly.entity_id
_entity_poly.type
_entity_poly.pdbx_seq_one_letter_code
_entity_poly.pdbx_strand_id
1 'polypeptide(L)'
;MNFEISKSARKKKKETKIELEGRRSFIVDNYYTAIDCLKVYLKNQPIIHNTVNTKFGFLWKLHELDDSEFIRSRAKELKQLYATDLEETFAEECVHLAQFFKI
;
A
#
# COMPACT_ATOMS: atom_id res chain seq x y z
N MET A 1 -36.35 9.27 45.31
CA MET A 1 -35.21 8.64 44.64
C MET A 1 -34.37 9.77 44.06
N ASN A 2 -33.44 10.31 44.88
CA ASN A 2 -32.61 11.45 44.51
C ASN A 2 -31.29 10.88 43.97
N PHE A 3 -31.06 11.05 42.67
CA PHE A 3 -29.77 10.74 42.07
C PHE A 3 -28.79 11.86 42.40
N GLU A 4 -27.92 11.60 43.38
CA GLU A 4 -26.76 12.43 43.63
C GLU A 4 -25.79 12.30 42.45
N ILE A 5 -25.68 13.37 41.67
CA ILE A 5 -24.65 13.51 40.64
C ILE A 5 -23.32 13.71 41.37
N SER A 6 -22.61 12.61 41.60
CA SER A 6 -21.22 12.63 42.04
C SER A 6 -20.36 13.21 40.92
N LYS A 7 -19.93 14.46 41.10
CA LYS A 7 -18.94 15.13 40.26
C LYS A 7 -17.62 14.35 40.30
N SER A 8 -17.44 13.41 39.37
CA SER A 8 -16.16 12.76 39.14
C SER A 8 -15.17 13.80 38.62
N ALA A 9 -14.22 14.17 39.48
CA ALA A 9 -13.13 15.07 39.15
C ALA A 9 -12.28 14.47 38.02
N ARG A 10 -12.48 14.93 36.79
CA ARG A 10 -11.51 14.75 35.70
C ARG A 10 -10.21 15.44 36.11
N LYS A 11 -9.29 14.68 36.71
CA LYS A 11 -7.87 15.08 36.83
C LYS A 11 -7.36 15.36 35.41
N LYS A 12 -7.24 16.65 35.05
CA LYS A 12 -6.51 17.08 33.87
C LYS A 12 -5.07 16.60 34.04
N LYS A 13 -4.66 15.60 33.25
CA LYS A 13 -3.27 15.12 33.20
C LYS A 13 -2.43 16.29 32.71
N LYS A 14 -1.66 16.91 33.61
CA LYS A 14 -0.74 18.01 33.29
C LYS A 14 0.35 17.39 32.42
N GLU A 15 0.26 17.56 31.10
CA GLU A 15 1.35 17.17 30.18
C GLU A 15 2.58 17.97 30.59
N THR A 16 3.51 17.29 31.24
CA THR A 16 4.78 17.88 31.62
C THR A 16 5.60 17.86 30.34
N LYS A 17 5.75 19.02 29.69
CA LYS A 17 6.65 19.16 28.53
C LYS A 17 8.06 18.92 29.04
N ILE A 18 8.60 17.75 28.73
CA ILE A 18 10.01 17.45 29.00
C ILE A 18 10.80 18.11 27.87
N GLU A 19 11.49 19.19 28.19
CA GLU A 19 12.40 19.84 27.27
C GLU A 19 13.71 19.04 27.26
N LEU A 20 14.02 18.41 26.13
CA LEU A 20 15.22 17.62 25.96
C LEU A 20 16.29 18.51 25.33
N GLU A 21 17.50 18.50 25.90
CA GLU A 21 18.61 19.31 25.39
C GLU A 21 19.71 18.43 24.77
N GLY A 22 20.45 19.05 23.84
CA GLY A 22 21.64 18.48 23.21
C GLY A 22 21.43 17.08 22.64
N ARG A 23 22.25 16.12 23.08
CA ARG A 23 22.24 14.74 22.56
C ARG A 23 20.90 14.03 22.74
N ARG A 24 20.13 14.33 23.79
CA ARG A 24 18.85 13.64 24.04
C ARG A 24 17.76 14.11 23.07
N SER A 25 17.67 15.42 22.81
CA SER A 25 16.79 15.93 21.75
C SER A 25 17.21 15.38 20.40
N PHE A 26 18.49 15.39 20.06
CA PHE A 26 18.94 14.80 18.79
C PHE A 26 18.53 13.33 18.61
N ILE A 27 18.71 12.49 19.63
CA ILE A 27 18.33 11.07 19.58
C ILE A 27 16.80 10.92 19.43
N VAL A 28 16.01 11.68 20.19
CA VAL A 28 14.55 11.56 20.14
C VAL A 28 13.99 12.11 18.84
N ASP A 29 14.38 13.33 18.48
CA ASP A 29 13.78 14.07 17.38
C ASP A 29 14.26 13.57 16.02
N ASN A 30 15.48 13.03 15.93
CA ASN A 30 16.05 12.59 14.66
C ASN A 30 16.22 11.08 14.59
N TYR A 31 16.90 10.47 15.56
CA TYR A 31 17.23 9.04 15.47
C TYR A 31 15.99 8.14 15.60
N TYR A 32 15.16 8.35 16.63
CA TYR A 32 13.93 7.57 16.78
C TYR A 32 12.90 7.92 15.71
N THR A 33 12.76 9.19 15.35
CA THR A 33 11.91 9.60 14.21
C THR A 33 12.33 8.91 12.92
N ALA A 34 13.63 8.87 12.59
CA ALA A 34 14.13 8.19 11.40
C ALA A 34 13.84 6.68 11.45
N ILE A 35 14.05 6.04 12.60
CA ILE A 35 13.71 4.61 12.78
C ILE A 35 12.21 4.37 12.57
N ASP A 36 11.35 5.23 13.11
CA ASP A 36 9.90 5.05 12.98
C ASP A 36 9.43 5.30 11.55
N CYS A 37 10.01 6.28 10.85
CA CYS A 37 9.80 6.46 9.41
C CYS A 37 10.21 5.20 8.62
N LEU A 38 11.38 4.64 8.92
CA LEU A 38 11.84 3.40 8.28
C LEU A 38 10.90 2.23 8.57
N LYS A 39 10.44 2.06 9.81
CA LYS A 39 9.46 1.01 10.16
C LYS A 39 8.16 1.16 9.38
N VAL A 40 7.62 2.38 9.29
CA VAL A 40 6.39 2.64 8.54
C VAL A 40 6.58 2.35 7.07
N TYR A 41 7.68 2.82 6.47
CA TYR A 41 8.01 2.56 5.08
C TYR A 41 8.14 1.06 4.81
N LEU A 42 8.96 0.35 5.60
CA LEU A 42 9.16 -1.09 5.46
C LEU A 42 7.89 -1.91 5.70
N LYS A 43 7.01 -1.46 6.61
CA LYS A 43 5.70 -2.08 6.82
C LYS A 43 4.78 -1.92 5.62
N ASN A 44 4.82 -0.76 4.96
CA ASN A 44 3.97 -0.47 3.81
C ASN A 44 4.51 -1.07 2.50
N GLN A 45 5.82 -1.31 2.42
CA GLN A 45 6.49 -1.77 1.21
C GLN A 45 5.89 -3.09 0.64
N PRO A 46 5.62 -4.15 1.43
CA PRO A 46 5.00 -5.37 0.93
C PRO A 46 3.59 -5.13 0.40
N ILE A 47 2.84 -4.21 1.00
CA ILE A 47 1.47 -3.88 0.59
C ILE A 47 1.50 -3.20 -0.79
N ILE A 48 2.41 -2.27 -0.98
CA ILE A 48 2.61 -1.57 -2.25
C ILE A 48 3.03 -2.57 -3.33
N HIS A 49 4.05 -3.39 -3.05
CA HIS A 49 4.51 -4.43 -3.99
C HIS A 49 3.40 -5.42 -4.33
N ASN A 50 2.64 -5.88 -3.33
CA ASN A 50 1.53 -6.78 -3.57
C ASN A 50 0.43 -6.13 -4.42
N THR A 51 0.15 -4.84 -4.22
CA THR A 51 -0.83 -4.09 -5.01
C THR A 51 -0.39 -3.98 -6.47
N VAL A 52 0.87 -3.62 -6.70
CA VAL A 52 1.45 -3.55 -8.05
C VAL A 52 1.43 -4.93 -8.71
N ASN A 53 1.89 -5.96 -8.00
CA ASN A 53 1.92 -7.33 -8.51
C ASN A 53 0.51 -7.88 -8.80
N THR A 54 -0.49 -7.53 -7.99
CA THR A 54 -1.87 -7.97 -8.22
C THR A 54 -2.46 -7.37 -9.51
N LYS A 55 -2.12 -6.10 -9.81
CA LYS A 55 -2.62 -5.39 -10.99
C LYS A 55 -1.84 -5.72 -12.27
N PHE A 56 -0.52 -5.75 -12.18
CA PHE A 56 0.38 -5.81 -13.35
C PHE A 56 1.22 -7.09 -13.41
N GLY A 57 1.23 -7.91 -12.36
CA GLY A 57 2.11 -9.08 -12.28
C GLY A 57 1.86 -10.13 -13.37
N PHE A 58 0.65 -10.19 -13.92
CA PHE A 58 0.35 -11.06 -15.06
C PHE A 58 1.14 -10.66 -16.31
N LEU A 59 1.41 -9.36 -16.52
CA LEU A 59 2.21 -8.87 -17.64
C LEU A 59 3.67 -9.30 -17.54
N TRP A 60 4.22 -9.33 -16.33
CA TRP A 60 5.59 -9.80 -16.11
C TRP A 60 5.76 -11.30 -16.41
N LYS A 61 4.68 -12.07 -16.20
CA LYS A 61 4.66 -13.52 -16.36
C LYS A 61 3.99 -13.97 -17.65
N LEU A 62 3.77 -13.06 -18.60
CA LEU A 62 3.00 -13.36 -19.82
C LEU A 62 3.57 -14.56 -20.59
N HIS A 63 4.90 -14.70 -20.60
CA HIS A 63 5.63 -15.80 -21.23
C HIS A 63 5.48 -17.16 -20.51
N GLU A 64 5.11 -17.15 -19.23
CA GLU A 64 4.90 -18.36 -18.41
C GLU A 64 3.42 -18.78 -18.37
N LEU A 65 2.51 -17.93 -18.86
CA LEU A 65 1.08 -18.15 -18.75
C LEU A 65 0.52 -18.91 -19.96
N ASP A 66 -0.13 -20.04 -19.69
CA ASP A 66 -0.79 -20.86 -20.71
C ASP A 66 -2.28 -20.58 -20.88
N ASP A 67 -2.92 -20.10 -19.83
CA ASP A 67 -4.34 -19.83 -19.82
C ASP A 67 -4.65 -18.47 -20.47
N SER A 68 -5.08 -18.52 -21.73
CA SER A 68 -5.47 -17.33 -22.50
C SER A 68 -6.69 -16.61 -21.90
N GLU A 69 -7.61 -17.34 -21.26
CA GLU A 69 -8.79 -16.73 -20.65
C GLU A 69 -8.42 -16.02 -19.35
N PHE A 70 -7.50 -16.58 -18.56
CA PHE A 70 -6.91 -15.89 -17.42
C PHE A 70 -6.23 -14.58 -17.86
N ILE A 71 -5.38 -14.60 -18.88
CA ILE A 71 -4.71 -13.40 -19.40
C ILE A 71 -5.74 -12.35 -19.84
N ARG A 72 -6.75 -12.77 -20.61
CA ARG A 72 -7.81 -11.89 -21.10
C ARG A 72 -8.60 -11.26 -19.95
N SER A 73 -8.91 -12.03 -18.90
CA SER A 73 -9.63 -11.53 -17.72
C SER A 73 -8.84 -10.43 -17.00
N ARG A 74 -7.54 -10.65 -16.76
CA ARG A 74 -6.66 -9.69 -16.08
C ARG A 74 -6.41 -8.43 -16.90
N ALA A 75 -6.25 -8.59 -18.21
CA ALA A 75 -6.09 -7.45 -19.10
C ALA A 75 -7.38 -6.60 -19.18
N LYS A 76 -8.56 -7.23 -19.15
CA LYS A 76 -9.85 -6.50 -19.05
C LYS A 76 -9.99 -5.75 -17.73
N GLU A 77 -9.63 -6.37 -16.60
CA GLU A 77 -9.60 -5.70 -15.29
C GLU A 77 -8.66 -4.49 -15.30
N LEU A 78 -7.48 -4.64 -15.91
CA LEU A 78 -6.52 -3.54 -16.03
C LEU A 78 -7.04 -2.42 -16.94
N LYS A 79 -7.69 -2.75 -18.07
CA LYS A 79 -8.35 -1.79 -18.95
C LYS A 79 -9.46 -1.03 -18.25
N GLN A 80 -10.23 -1.68 -17.36
CA GLN A 80 -11.23 -0.98 -16.56
C GLN A 80 -10.61 0.05 -15.60
N LEU A 81 -9.45 -0.25 -15.02
CA LEU A 81 -8.72 0.67 -14.14
C LEU A 81 -8.12 1.85 -14.90
N TYR A 82 -7.72 1.65 -16.15
CA TYR A 82 -7.03 2.63 -17.00
C TYR A 82 -7.76 2.82 -18.34
N ALA A 83 -9.07 3.09 -18.27
CA ALA A 83 -9.95 3.05 -19.45
C ALA A 83 -9.62 4.09 -20.53
N THR A 84 -8.95 5.19 -20.17
CA THR A 84 -8.50 6.22 -21.12
C THR A 84 -7.12 5.97 -21.68
N ASP A 85 -6.32 5.13 -21.02
CA ASP A 85 -4.92 4.90 -21.37
C ASP A 85 -4.72 3.62 -22.17
N LEU A 86 -5.70 2.70 -22.13
CA LEU A 86 -5.64 1.39 -22.77
C LEU A 86 -6.73 1.24 -23.83
N GLU A 87 -6.34 0.75 -25.01
CA GLU A 87 -7.23 0.50 -26.14
C GLU A 87 -8.19 -0.67 -25.87
N GLU A 88 -9.32 -0.71 -26.57
CA GLU A 88 -10.31 -1.80 -26.43
C GLU A 88 -9.73 -3.17 -26.82
N THR A 89 -8.72 -3.19 -27.68
CA THR A 89 -8.03 -4.40 -28.17
C THR A 89 -6.96 -4.92 -27.21
N PHE A 90 -6.63 -4.18 -26.15
CA PHE A 90 -5.53 -4.48 -25.22
C PHE A 90 -5.57 -5.92 -24.68
N ALA A 91 -6.76 -6.43 -24.35
CA ALA A 91 -6.89 -7.78 -23.81
C ALA A 91 -6.49 -8.86 -24.81
N GLU A 92 -6.79 -8.65 -26.10
CA GLU A 92 -6.46 -9.61 -27.15
C GLU A 92 -5.00 -9.48 -27.58
N GLU A 93 -4.45 -8.27 -27.60
CA GLU A 93 -3.01 -8.03 -27.79
C GLU A 93 -2.17 -8.76 -26.75
N CYS A 94 -2.60 -8.76 -25.48
CA CYS A 94 -1.93 -9.51 -24.42
C CYS A 94 -1.94 -11.02 -24.70
N VAL A 95 -3.05 -11.58 -25.18
CA VAL A 95 -3.14 -13.00 -25.53
C VAL A 95 -2.22 -13.33 -26.71
N HIS A 96 -2.24 -12.53 -27.77
CA HIS A 96 -1.37 -12.71 -28.92
C HIS A 96 0.11 -12.60 -28.55
N LEU A 97 0.48 -11.63 -27.71
CA LEU A 97 1.85 -11.48 -27.22
C LEU A 97 2.29 -12.69 -26.39
N ALA A 98 1.40 -13.22 -25.54
CA ALA A 98 1.70 -14.42 -24.76
C ALA A 98 1.94 -15.65 -25.65
N GLN A 99 1.15 -15.79 -26.73
CA GLN A 99 1.33 -16.85 -27.71
C GLN A 99 2.64 -16.67 -28.50
N PHE A 100 3.00 -15.44 -28.84
CA PHE A 100 4.25 -15.13 -29.53
C PHE A 100 5.49 -15.59 -28.73
N PHE A 101 5.48 -15.46 -27.39
CA PHE A 101 6.60 -15.92 -26.56
C PHE A 101 6.79 -17.45 -26.50
N LYS A 102 5.86 -18.22 -27.06
CA LYS A 102 5.91 -19.70 -27.08
C LYS A 102 6.42 -20.26 -28.40
N ILE A 103 6.64 -19.39 -29.38
CA ILE A 103 7.25 -19.69 -30.68
C ILE A 103 8.76 -19.77 -30.50
#